data_AF-A0AAW4HIH0-F1
#
_entry.id   AF-A0AAW4HIH0-F1
#
_cell.length_a   1.000
_cell.length_b   1.000
_cell.length_c   1.000
_cell.angle_alpha   90.00
_cell.angle_beta   90.00
_cell.angle_gamma   90.00
#
_symmetry.space_group_name_H-M   'P 1'
#
loop_
_entity.id
_entity.type
_entity.pdbx_description
1 polymer ?
#
loop_
_entity_poly.entity_id
_entity_poly.type
_entity_poly.pdbx_seq_one_letter_code
_entity_poly.pdbx_strand_id
1 'polypeptide(L)'
;MLSELRRELLLEISEGEKRIGSSEEIKSWILEHYQANPLVGDMYNAILMIKKDLVYSEGDLPQLAECKSKISQLETLPLPEFCFITSRIQDVEKGVLIQREELKGAGLVYSITIFDREYLTKKAVRLEIRVCKKEPEPFVSLFTINGWIHISKENIQSNEYAVFALRCLIAYHRYEYPVLTKDLIIVDEQDKLTDNDYLLDLIVKAHKNEIKCYKAEVPLNIIKPRDIEYALSIPKERIQSYINKMCDFGFSFSELLIYEDGNVFITDDDYPVYLAYAAMDISMVPAVILGEFKNTDVKVLSEGGGELMPPIGVEEIEDSGIPIKTKEQALREKISSLCPKISDSTKLENRFVHFCRLIGSRSTKEKELHEFLNKNPQILDSHMASMFSEVRIGRYRADLVIRYEQVDKKVVLVELERHSDKIFTKSNRIRKKVTHASQQVEDWINEIRLGTNNAPKWLTNQYNPEGFVVIGRSKDLSEDQKQILFSLNVNRKVKIITYDDLLERMKRLMGMIGGLN
;
A
#
# COMPACT_ATOMS: atom_id res chain seq x y z
N MET A 1 -23.87 9.82 -4.00
CA MET A 1 -23.51 9.05 -5.22
C MET A 1 -22.90 7.69 -4.90
N LEU A 2 -22.16 7.54 -3.79
CA LEU A 2 -21.43 6.31 -3.45
C LEU A 2 -22.34 5.06 -3.41
N SER A 3 -23.52 5.17 -2.81
CA SER A 3 -24.48 4.07 -2.72
C SER A 3 -25.00 3.60 -4.08
N GLU A 4 -25.08 4.48 -5.08
CA GLU A 4 -25.52 4.13 -6.43
C GLU A 4 -24.43 3.36 -7.17
N LEU A 5 -23.17 3.82 -7.06
CA LEU A 5 -22.00 3.11 -7.56
C LEU A 5 -21.89 1.71 -6.94
N ARG A 6 -22.05 1.60 -5.62
CA ARG A 6 -22.08 0.30 -4.92
C ARG A 6 -23.15 -0.62 -5.45
N ARG A 7 -24.36 -0.10 -5.66
CA ARG A 7 -25.46 -0.89 -6.19
C ARG A 7 -25.17 -1.40 -7.59
N GLU A 8 -24.53 -0.58 -8.44
CA GLU A 8 -24.08 -1.03 -9.77
C GLU A 8 -23.05 -2.15 -9.65
N LEU A 9 -22.01 -1.97 -8.82
CA LEU A 9 -20.99 -3.00 -8.63
C LEU A 9 -21.56 -4.30 -8.07
N LEU A 10 -22.46 -4.22 -7.07
CA LEU A 10 -23.11 -5.39 -6.49
C LEU A 10 -23.99 -6.12 -7.51
N LEU A 11 -24.65 -5.40 -8.43
CA LEU A 11 -25.40 -6.00 -9.53
C LEU A 11 -24.47 -6.67 -10.55
N GLU A 12 -23.29 -6.12 -10.82
CA GLU A 12 -22.30 -6.78 -11.69
C GLU A 12 -21.72 -8.04 -11.04
N ILE A 13 -21.45 -7.98 -9.73
CA ILE A 13 -20.96 -9.13 -8.94
C ILE A 13 -21.99 -10.28 -8.95
N SER A 14 -23.28 -9.98 -8.89
CA SER A 14 -24.36 -10.96 -8.89
C SER A 14 -24.88 -11.32 -10.28
N GLU A 15 -24.14 -11.00 -11.35
CA GLU A 15 -24.53 -11.26 -12.75
C GLU A 15 -25.91 -10.69 -13.13
N GLY A 16 -26.30 -9.58 -12.49
CA GLY A 16 -27.58 -8.87 -12.69
C GLY A 16 -28.70 -9.29 -11.73
N GLU A 17 -28.47 -10.25 -10.85
CA GLU A 17 -29.45 -10.65 -9.84
C GLU A 17 -29.57 -9.61 -8.72
N LYS A 18 -30.80 -9.30 -8.28
CA LYS A 18 -31.04 -8.35 -7.17
C LYS A 18 -30.80 -8.98 -5.81
N ARG A 19 -29.58 -9.45 -5.55
CA ARG A 19 -29.10 -9.98 -4.27
C ARG A 19 -27.72 -9.43 -3.95
N ILE A 20 -27.29 -9.60 -2.71
CA ILE A 20 -25.90 -9.36 -2.33
C ILE A 20 -25.10 -10.63 -2.67
N GLY A 21 -23.99 -10.48 -3.37
CA GLY A 21 -23.03 -11.56 -3.58
C GLY A 21 -22.51 -12.10 -2.25
N SER A 22 -22.20 -13.38 -2.19
CA SER A 22 -21.42 -13.96 -1.09
C SER A 22 -20.05 -13.29 -1.01
N SER A 23 -19.41 -13.36 0.16
CA SER A 23 -18.06 -12.82 0.36
C SER A 23 -17.06 -13.38 -0.65
N GLU A 24 -17.22 -14.65 -1.05
CA GLU A 24 -16.34 -15.30 -2.03
C GLU A 24 -16.59 -14.81 -3.46
N GLU A 25 -17.85 -14.57 -3.85
CA GLU A 25 -18.19 -13.96 -5.14
C GLU A 25 -17.61 -12.54 -5.25
N ILE A 26 -17.82 -11.72 -4.22
CA ILE A 26 -17.28 -10.34 -4.16
C ILE A 26 -15.76 -10.38 -4.28
N LYS A 27 -15.09 -11.25 -3.52
CA LYS A 27 -13.64 -11.40 -3.52
C LYS A 27 -13.11 -11.85 -4.87
N SER A 28 -13.69 -12.90 -5.48
CA SER A 28 -13.26 -13.39 -6.79
C SER A 28 -13.38 -12.28 -7.84
N TRP A 29 -14.52 -11.60 -7.85
CA TRP A 29 -14.80 -10.50 -8.78
C TRP A 29 -13.79 -9.34 -8.62
N ILE A 30 -13.45 -8.95 -7.39
CA ILE A 30 -12.42 -7.92 -7.13
C ILE A 30 -11.05 -8.36 -7.66
N LEU A 31 -10.64 -9.61 -7.40
CA LEU A 31 -9.34 -10.13 -7.82
C LEU A 31 -9.20 -10.22 -9.36
N GLU A 32 -10.29 -10.56 -10.05
CA GLU A 32 -10.36 -10.53 -11.52
C GLU A 32 -10.14 -9.13 -12.07
N HIS A 33 -10.76 -8.11 -11.45
CA HIS A 33 -10.56 -6.72 -11.84
C HIS A 33 -9.13 -6.25 -11.57
N TYR A 34 -8.53 -6.63 -10.44
CA TYR A 34 -7.11 -6.36 -10.18
C TYR A 34 -6.18 -6.98 -11.24
N GLN A 35 -6.43 -8.24 -11.62
CA GLN A 35 -5.65 -8.93 -12.65
C GLN A 35 -5.79 -8.23 -14.02
N ALA A 36 -7.01 -7.86 -14.40
CA ALA A 36 -7.27 -7.16 -15.65
C ALA A 36 -6.65 -5.76 -15.68
N ASN A 37 -6.95 -4.94 -14.67
CA ASN A 37 -6.46 -3.58 -14.53
C ASN A 37 -6.40 -3.19 -13.03
N PRO A 38 -5.20 -3.13 -12.42
CA PRO A 38 -5.05 -2.81 -10.99
C PRO A 38 -5.68 -1.49 -10.57
N LEU A 39 -5.69 -0.49 -11.47
CA LEU A 39 -6.30 0.81 -11.22
C LEU A 39 -7.82 0.70 -11.04
N VAL A 40 -8.46 -0.13 -11.86
CA VAL A 40 -9.89 -0.40 -11.77
C VAL A 40 -10.19 -1.24 -10.54
N GLY A 41 -9.33 -2.23 -10.24
CA GLY A 41 -9.40 -3.01 -9.00
C GLY A 41 -9.36 -2.11 -7.75
N ASP A 42 -8.42 -1.18 -7.68
CA ASP A 42 -8.30 -0.19 -6.59
C ASP A 42 -9.56 0.66 -6.46
N MET A 43 -10.05 1.18 -7.58
CA MET A 43 -11.26 1.99 -7.63
C MET A 43 -12.50 1.23 -7.13
N TYR A 44 -12.72 0.00 -7.61
CA TYR A 44 -13.89 -0.80 -7.25
C TYR A 44 -13.83 -1.28 -5.81
N ASN A 45 -12.66 -1.74 -5.36
CA ASN A 45 -12.45 -2.10 -3.96
C ASN A 45 -12.70 -0.90 -3.04
N ALA A 46 -12.19 0.29 -3.39
CA ALA A 46 -12.43 1.51 -2.63
C ALA A 46 -13.92 1.89 -2.58
N ILE A 47 -14.64 1.84 -3.70
CA ILE A 47 -16.10 2.09 -3.73
C ILE A 47 -16.84 1.14 -2.79
N LEU A 48 -16.45 -0.13 -2.71
CA LEU A 48 -17.09 -1.09 -1.80
C LEU A 48 -16.73 -0.83 -0.32
N MET A 49 -15.51 -0.37 -0.03
CA MET A 49 -14.98 -0.27 1.34
C MET A 49 -15.15 1.10 2.03
N ILE A 50 -15.25 2.21 1.28
CA ILE A 50 -15.30 3.57 1.86
C ILE A 50 -16.54 3.77 2.75
N LYS A 51 -16.38 3.96 4.05
CA LYS A 51 -17.54 4.02 4.95
C LYS A 51 -18.40 5.27 4.79
N LYS A 52 -17.85 6.37 4.24
CA LYS A 52 -18.46 7.70 4.23
C LYS A 52 -18.50 8.36 2.86
N ASP A 53 -19.66 8.91 2.48
CA ASP A 53 -19.87 9.82 1.35
C ASP A 53 -20.10 11.22 1.92
N LEU A 54 -19.16 12.16 1.73
CA LEU A 54 -19.39 13.56 2.09
C LEU A 54 -20.25 14.23 1.02
N VAL A 55 -21.35 14.88 1.42
CA VAL A 55 -22.26 15.52 0.46
C VAL A 55 -22.19 17.03 0.63
N TYR A 56 -21.84 17.73 -0.45
CA TYR A 56 -21.73 19.19 -0.49
C TYR A 56 -22.57 19.78 -1.63
N SER A 57 -23.27 20.89 -1.37
CA SER A 57 -23.83 21.71 -2.44
C SER A 57 -22.71 22.46 -3.18
N GLU A 58 -22.91 22.83 -4.44
CA GLU A 58 -21.90 23.53 -5.25
C GLU A 58 -21.45 24.87 -4.62
N GLY A 59 -22.37 25.56 -3.93
CA GLY A 59 -22.08 26.80 -3.20
C GLY A 59 -21.30 26.60 -1.89
N ASP A 60 -21.37 25.42 -1.28
CA ASP A 60 -20.71 25.11 -0.01
C ASP A 60 -19.24 24.70 -0.20
N LEU A 61 -18.86 24.32 -1.43
CA LEU A 61 -17.49 24.02 -1.79
C LEU A 61 -16.59 25.26 -1.67
N PRO A 62 -15.35 25.13 -1.14
CA PRO A 62 -14.43 26.25 -0.93
C PRO A 62 -14.15 27.03 -2.21
N GLN A 63 -13.88 28.33 -2.06
CA GLN A 63 -13.51 29.18 -3.20
C GLN A 63 -12.11 28.83 -3.71
N LEU A 64 -11.87 29.00 -5.02
CA LEU A 64 -10.58 28.61 -5.64
C LEU A 64 -9.38 29.32 -4.99
N ALA A 65 -9.52 30.60 -4.63
CA ALA A 65 -8.46 31.37 -3.98
C ALA A 65 -8.01 30.72 -2.65
N GLU A 66 -8.96 30.26 -1.84
CA GLU A 66 -8.67 29.53 -0.61
C GLU A 66 -8.05 28.16 -0.90
N CYS A 67 -8.55 27.45 -1.91
CA CYS A 67 -7.99 26.14 -2.25
C CYS A 67 -6.49 26.24 -2.58
N LYS A 68 -6.10 27.28 -3.34
CA LYS A 68 -4.70 27.54 -3.70
C LYS A 68 -3.82 27.87 -2.49
N SER A 69 -4.35 28.50 -1.44
CA SER A 69 -3.60 28.82 -0.22
C SER A 69 -3.47 27.62 0.72
N LYS A 70 -4.50 26.77 0.80
CA LYS A 70 -4.53 25.62 1.73
C LYS A 70 -3.94 24.33 1.18
N ILE A 71 -3.77 24.17 -0.15
CA ILE A 71 -3.27 22.92 -0.76
C ILE A 71 -1.99 22.39 -0.09
N SER A 72 -1.06 23.26 0.30
CA SER A 72 0.21 22.83 0.91
C SER A 72 0.06 22.16 2.29
N GLN A 73 -1.10 22.31 2.94
CA GLN A 73 -1.43 21.65 4.21
C GLN A 73 -1.64 20.15 4.02
N LEU A 74 -2.10 19.70 2.84
CA LEU A 74 -2.30 18.29 2.53
C LEU A 74 -1.00 17.48 2.59
N GLU A 75 0.16 18.11 2.39
CA GLU A 75 1.47 17.44 2.51
C GLU A 75 1.80 17.07 3.96
N THR A 76 1.32 17.86 4.92
CA THR A 76 1.54 17.66 6.36
C THR A 76 0.36 16.99 7.06
N LEU A 77 -0.86 17.23 6.57
CA LEU A 77 -2.12 16.70 7.07
C LEU A 77 -2.83 15.97 5.92
N PRO A 78 -2.39 14.76 5.56
CA PRO A 78 -2.92 14.05 4.40
C PRO A 78 -4.33 13.52 4.66
N LEU A 79 -5.12 13.40 3.60
CA LEU A 79 -6.38 12.64 3.65
C LEU A 79 -6.13 11.12 3.81
N PRO A 80 -7.16 10.33 4.14
CA PRO A 80 -7.11 8.87 4.04
C PRO A 80 -6.64 8.41 2.65
N GLU A 81 -6.12 7.17 2.56
CA GLU A 81 -5.70 6.55 1.30
C GLU A 81 -6.83 6.62 0.25
N PHE A 82 -8.07 6.36 0.68
CA PHE A 82 -9.26 6.49 -0.15
C PHE A 82 -10.36 7.27 0.56
N CYS A 83 -10.92 8.26 -0.12
CA CYS A 83 -12.08 8.97 0.38
C CYS A 83 -13.04 9.40 -0.74
N PHE A 84 -14.28 9.71 -0.38
CA PHE A 84 -15.34 9.97 -1.36
C PHE A 84 -16.19 11.20 -1.01
N ILE A 85 -16.45 12.03 -2.00
CA ILE A 85 -17.31 13.21 -1.90
C ILE A 85 -18.28 13.28 -3.07
N THR A 86 -19.55 13.51 -2.78
CA THR A 86 -20.60 13.84 -3.75
C THR A 86 -20.80 15.36 -3.76
N SER A 87 -20.74 15.96 -4.95
CA SER A 87 -21.09 17.38 -5.11
C SER A 87 -21.58 17.66 -6.52
N ARG A 88 -21.76 18.94 -6.88
CA ARG A 88 -22.25 19.38 -8.19
C ARG A 88 -21.25 20.28 -8.89
N ILE A 89 -21.20 20.14 -10.20
CA ILE A 89 -20.52 21.04 -11.13
C ILE A 89 -21.51 21.32 -12.25
N GLN A 90 -21.78 22.61 -12.52
CA GLN A 90 -22.78 23.02 -13.52
C GLN A 90 -24.16 22.36 -13.28
N ASP A 91 -24.61 22.32 -12.02
CA ASP A 91 -25.86 21.67 -11.58
C ASP A 91 -25.95 20.15 -11.83
N VAL A 92 -24.90 19.50 -12.34
CA VAL A 92 -24.85 18.05 -12.50
C VAL A 92 -24.17 17.41 -11.30
N GLU A 93 -24.84 16.47 -10.66
CA GLU A 93 -24.32 15.68 -9.54
C GLU A 93 -23.18 14.75 -10.00
N LYS A 94 -22.07 14.78 -9.27
CA LYS A 94 -20.88 13.97 -9.51
C LYS A 94 -20.47 13.26 -8.23
N GLY A 95 -20.01 12.02 -8.37
CA GLY A 95 -19.26 11.31 -7.33
C GLY A 95 -17.77 11.50 -7.55
N VAL A 96 -17.01 11.83 -6.51
CA VAL A 96 -15.56 12.07 -6.61
C VAL A 96 -14.86 11.12 -5.65
N LEU A 97 -14.19 10.11 -6.22
CA LEU A 97 -13.27 9.25 -5.49
C LEU A 97 -11.88 9.87 -5.52
N ILE A 98 -11.29 10.04 -4.34
CA ILE A 98 -9.95 10.57 -4.14
C ILE A 98 -9.08 9.44 -3.60
N GLN A 99 -7.98 9.16 -4.29
CA GLN A 99 -6.95 8.23 -3.88
C GLN A 99 -5.67 9.01 -3.59
N ARG A 100 -5.07 8.81 -2.42
CA ARG A 100 -3.79 9.39 -2.05
C ARG A 100 -2.66 8.40 -2.36
N GLU A 101 -1.60 8.89 -3.00
CA GLU A 101 -0.37 8.15 -3.24
C GLU A 101 0.85 8.99 -2.84
N GLU A 102 1.92 8.33 -2.42
CA GLU A 102 3.19 8.99 -2.10
C GLU A 102 4.06 9.16 -3.35
N LEU A 103 4.68 10.33 -3.50
CA LEU A 103 5.65 10.56 -4.56
C LEU A 103 7.01 9.98 -4.19
N LYS A 104 7.74 9.46 -5.19
CA LYS A 104 9.14 9.03 -4.98
C LYS A 104 9.98 10.23 -4.57
N GLY A 105 10.54 10.17 -3.36
CA GLY A 105 11.39 11.23 -2.80
C GLY A 105 10.69 12.03 -1.71
N ALA A 106 9.72 12.87 -2.07
CA ALA A 106 8.91 13.65 -1.13
C ALA A 106 7.62 14.20 -1.78
N GLY A 107 6.59 14.40 -0.97
CA GLY A 107 5.29 14.94 -1.37
C GLY A 107 4.26 13.86 -1.70
N LEU A 108 3.06 14.31 -2.05
CA LEU A 108 1.89 13.46 -2.31
C LEU A 108 1.30 13.75 -3.69
N VAL A 109 0.59 12.77 -4.22
CA VAL A 109 -0.30 12.95 -5.37
C VAL A 109 -1.68 12.43 -5.01
N TYR A 110 -2.70 13.21 -5.36
CA TYR A 110 -4.10 12.84 -5.21
C TYR A 110 -4.66 12.48 -6.59
N SER A 111 -4.83 11.19 -6.81
CA SER A 111 -5.49 10.58 -7.95
C SER A 111 -7.00 10.72 -7.79
N ILE A 112 -7.65 11.54 -8.63
CA ILE A 112 -9.07 11.89 -8.51
C ILE A 112 -9.84 11.30 -9.68
N THR A 113 -10.87 10.51 -9.37
CA THR A 113 -11.81 9.92 -10.34
C THR A 113 -13.21 10.49 -10.12
N ILE A 114 -13.77 11.11 -11.16
CA ILE A 114 -15.05 11.80 -11.14
C ILE A 114 -16.06 10.99 -11.96
N PHE A 115 -17.09 10.51 -11.29
CA PHE A 115 -18.19 9.73 -11.85
C PHE A 115 -19.38 10.61 -12.18
N ASP A 116 -20.00 10.32 -13.31
CA ASP A 116 -21.31 10.85 -13.67
C ASP A 116 -22.41 9.89 -13.22
N ARG A 117 -23.58 10.41 -12.85
CA ARG A 117 -24.73 9.59 -12.49
C ARG A 117 -25.30 8.79 -13.67
N GLU A 118 -25.21 9.32 -14.88
CA GLU A 118 -25.70 8.67 -16.10
C GLU A 118 -24.87 7.44 -16.47
N TYR A 119 -23.55 7.53 -16.29
CA TYR A 119 -22.61 6.49 -16.73
C TYR A 119 -22.04 5.64 -15.60
N LEU A 120 -22.14 6.12 -14.35
CA LEU A 120 -21.60 5.49 -13.15
C LEU A 120 -20.15 5.00 -13.39
N THR A 121 -19.88 3.70 -13.24
CA THR A 121 -18.53 3.15 -13.40
C THR A 121 -18.07 2.97 -14.86
N LYS A 122 -18.99 3.11 -15.83
CA LYS A 122 -18.70 2.89 -17.27
C LYS A 122 -17.92 4.01 -17.92
N LYS A 123 -18.02 5.23 -17.37
CA LYS A 123 -17.29 6.41 -17.86
C LYS A 123 -17.00 7.34 -16.70
N ALA A 124 -15.72 7.67 -16.53
CA ALA A 124 -15.26 8.61 -15.53
C ALA A 124 -14.22 9.56 -16.11
N VAL A 125 -14.09 10.74 -15.49
CA VAL A 125 -12.97 11.67 -15.71
C VAL A 125 -11.92 11.36 -14.66
N ARG A 126 -10.65 11.26 -15.05
CA ARG A 126 -9.54 11.05 -14.11
C ARG A 126 -8.46 12.11 -14.29
N LEU A 127 -8.02 12.67 -13.16
CA LEU A 127 -6.91 13.62 -13.08
C LEU A 127 -6.10 13.38 -11.81
N GLU A 128 -4.89 13.92 -11.77
CA GLU A 128 -3.98 13.85 -10.63
C GLU A 128 -3.66 15.28 -10.18
N ILE A 129 -3.71 15.54 -8.87
CA ILE A 129 -3.27 16.80 -8.26
C ILE A 129 -2.00 16.53 -7.45
N ARG A 130 -0.90 17.18 -7.84
CA ARG A 130 0.38 17.10 -7.14
C ARG A 130 0.39 18.04 -5.93
N VAL A 131 0.81 17.51 -4.78
CA VAL A 131 0.98 18.27 -3.54
C VAL A 131 2.40 18.06 -3.04
N CYS A 132 3.31 18.94 -3.44
CA CYS A 132 4.68 18.96 -2.97
C CYS A 132 5.15 20.41 -2.89
N LYS A 133 5.57 20.87 -1.70
CA LYS A 133 6.08 22.24 -1.48
C LYS A 133 7.35 22.51 -2.28
N LYS A 134 8.24 21.50 -2.39
CA LYS A 134 9.54 21.64 -3.09
C LYS A 134 9.40 21.61 -4.61
N GLU A 135 8.55 20.72 -5.12
CA GLU A 135 8.36 20.50 -6.56
C GLU A 135 6.85 20.44 -6.91
N PRO A 136 6.15 21.58 -6.88
CA PRO A 136 4.69 21.61 -7.03
C PRO A 136 4.20 21.36 -8.47
N GLU A 137 5.09 21.35 -9.46
CA GLU A 137 4.74 21.28 -10.88
C GLU A 137 5.14 19.94 -11.53
N PRO A 138 4.36 19.40 -12.49
CA PRO A 138 3.06 19.90 -12.94
C PRO A 138 2.00 19.76 -11.84
N PHE A 139 1.23 20.83 -11.61
CA PHE A 139 0.26 20.89 -10.51
C PHE A 139 -0.92 19.96 -10.71
N VAL A 140 -1.45 19.90 -11.94
CA VAL A 140 -2.49 18.94 -12.35
C VAL A 140 -2.04 18.18 -13.59
N SER A 141 -2.25 16.86 -13.59
CA SER A 141 -2.12 16.03 -14.78
C SER A 141 -3.48 15.42 -15.13
N LEU A 142 -3.99 15.76 -16.31
CA LEU A 142 -5.29 15.29 -16.82
C LEU A 142 -5.07 14.38 -18.02
N PHE A 143 -5.66 13.19 -18.00
CA PHE A 143 -5.61 12.29 -19.16
C PHE A 143 -6.80 12.54 -20.08
N THR A 144 -6.53 12.86 -21.34
CA THR A 144 -7.55 13.14 -22.36
C THR A 144 -7.43 12.19 -23.55
N ILE A 145 -8.38 12.24 -24.48
CA ILE A 145 -8.32 11.50 -25.74
C ILE A 145 -7.05 11.81 -26.57
N ASN A 146 -6.45 12.99 -26.38
CA ASN A 146 -5.25 13.44 -27.07
C ASN A 146 -3.97 13.19 -26.26
N GLY A 147 -4.07 12.45 -25.14
CA GLY A 147 -2.98 12.19 -24.22
C GLY A 147 -3.02 13.06 -22.97
N TRP A 148 -1.88 13.14 -22.29
CA TRP A 148 -1.73 13.88 -21.04
C TRP A 148 -1.68 15.39 -21.28
N ILE A 149 -2.46 16.11 -20.49
CA ILE A 149 -2.43 17.57 -20.38
C ILE A 149 -1.91 17.91 -18.99
N HIS A 150 -0.91 18.78 -18.92
CA HIS A 150 -0.38 19.28 -17.67
C HIS A 150 -0.82 20.73 -17.47
N ILE A 151 -1.37 21.04 -16.30
CA ILE A 151 -1.87 22.37 -15.95
C ILE A 151 -1.10 22.86 -14.74
N SER A 152 -0.48 24.03 -14.87
CA SER A 152 0.23 24.68 -13.77
C SER A 152 -0.71 25.22 -12.70
N LYS A 153 -0.21 25.47 -11.48
CA LYS A 153 -1.00 26.04 -10.37
C LYS A 153 -1.65 27.38 -10.71
N GLU A 154 -0.97 28.21 -11.49
CA GLU A 154 -1.49 29.51 -11.93
C GLU A 154 -2.67 29.36 -12.87
N ASN A 155 -2.53 28.46 -13.85
CA ASN A 155 -3.49 28.24 -14.94
C ASN A 155 -4.64 27.28 -14.61
N ILE A 156 -4.74 26.73 -13.39
CA ILE A 156 -5.80 25.75 -13.04
C ILE A 156 -7.23 26.20 -13.38
N GLN A 157 -7.50 27.51 -13.33
CA GLN A 157 -8.80 28.09 -13.68
C GLN A 157 -9.22 27.85 -15.13
N SER A 158 -8.29 27.46 -16.02
CA SER A 158 -8.60 27.14 -17.41
C SER A 158 -9.31 25.80 -17.59
N ASN A 159 -9.46 25.00 -16.53
CA ASN A 159 -10.12 23.70 -16.60
C ASN A 159 -11.09 23.52 -15.42
N GLU A 160 -12.38 23.44 -15.73
CA GLU A 160 -13.45 23.34 -14.75
C GLU A 160 -13.38 22.08 -13.87
N TYR A 161 -13.00 20.92 -14.45
CA TYR A 161 -12.85 19.68 -13.70
C TYR A 161 -11.66 19.73 -12.76
N ALA A 162 -10.57 20.37 -13.14
CA ALA A 162 -9.42 20.59 -12.26
C ALA A 162 -9.79 21.51 -11.08
N VAL A 163 -10.54 22.59 -11.34
CA VAL A 163 -11.05 23.47 -10.28
C VAL A 163 -12.00 22.71 -9.36
N PHE A 164 -12.97 21.99 -9.90
CA PHE A 164 -13.94 21.21 -9.12
C PHE A 164 -13.25 20.14 -8.25
N ALA A 165 -12.33 19.37 -8.83
CA ALA A 165 -11.56 18.36 -8.11
C ALA A 165 -10.74 18.97 -6.96
N LEU A 166 -10.09 20.11 -7.21
CA LEU A 166 -9.35 20.83 -6.17
C LEU A 166 -10.28 21.31 -5.04
N ARG A 167 -11.47 21.85 -5.37
CA ARG A 167 -12.46 22.28 -4.38
C ARG A 167 -12.95 21.11 -3.53
N CYS A 168 -13.24 19.96 -4.16
CA CYS A 168 -13.62 18.72 -3.47
C CYS A 168 -12.52 18.23 -2.52
N LEU A 169 -11.27 18.24 -2.97
CA LEU A 169 -10.10 17.83 -2.18
C LEU A 169 -9.97 18.69 -0.90
N ILE A 170 -10.08 20.02 -1.04
CA ILE A 170 -9.97 20.96 0.08
C ILE A 170 -11.23 20.93 0.97
N ALA A 171 -12.41 20.68 0.42
CA ALA A 171 -13.62 20.46 1.21
C ALA A 171 -13.48 19.23 2.12
N TYR A 172 -12.94 18.13 1.58
CA TYR A 172 -12.67 16.93 2.38
C TYR A 172 -11.63 17.22 3.47
N HIS A 173 -10.54 17.93 3.14
CA HIS A 173 -9.53 18.33 4.12
C HIS A 173 -10.12 19.19 5.25
N ARG A 174 -11.00 20.14 4.95
CA ARG A 174 -11.67 20.94 5.99
C ARG A 174 -12.58 20.09 6.89
N TYR A 175 -13.23 19.09 6.31
CA TYR A 175 -14.07 18.17 7.07
C TYR A 175 -13.23 17.31 8.02
N GLU A 176 -12.09 16.76 7.56
CA GLU A 176 -11.21 15.96 8.42
C GLU A 176 -10.41 16.78 9.42
N TYR A 177 -10.01 17.99 9.02
CA TYR A 177 -9.20 18.89 9.83
C TYR A 177 -9.95 20.21 10.05
N PRO A 178 -11.05 20.18 10.82
CA PRO A 178 -11.82 21.37 11.11
C PRO A 178 -11.01 22.34 11.97
N VAL A 179 -11.22 23.64 11.76
CA VAL A 179 -10.68 24.66 12.67
C VAL A 179 -11.59 24.71 13.89
N LEU A 180 -11.09 24.25 15.03
CA LEU A 180 -11.80 24.28 16.30
C LEU A 180 -11.49 25.59 17.05
N THR A 181 -12.51 26.17 17.68
CA THR A 181 -12.31 27.23 18.68
C THR A 181 -12.06 26.60 20.03
N LYS A 182 -11.30 27.27 20.89
CA LYS A 182 -10.95 26.78 22.23
C LYS A 182 -12.18 26.37 23.05
N ASP A 183 -13.28 27.13 22.91
CA ASP A 183 -14.52 26.89 23.66
C ASP A 183 -15.25 25.59 23.28
N LEU A 184 -14.90 24.99 22.13
CA LEU A 184 -15.43 23.68 21.70
C LEU A 184 -14.63 22.51 22.24
N ILE A 185 -13.46 22.77 22.84
CA ILE A 185 -12.56 21.74 23.35
C ILE A 185 -12.87 21.55 24.83
N ILE A 186 -13.43 20.39 25.16
CA ILE A 186 -13.59 19.94 26.54
C ILE A 186 -12.31 19.17 26.90
N VAL A 187 -11.62 19.63 27.95
CA VAL A 187 -10.54 18.84 28.54
C VAL A 187 -11.22 17.86 29.49
N ASP A 188 -11.13 16.57 29.20
CA ASP A 188 -11.53 15.56 30.16
C ASP A 188 -10.53 15.55 31.33
N GLU A 189 -10.86 16.28 32.39
CA GLU A 189 -10.03 16.34 33.59
C GLU A 189 -10.01 15.02 34.37
N GLN A 190 -10.85 14.03 34.01
CA GLN A 190 -11.03 12.83 34.83
C GLN A 190 -9.89 11.80 34.69
N ASP A 191 -9.01 11.93 33.70
CA ASP A 191 -7.99 10.91 33.38
C ASP A 191 -6.54 11.42 33.37
N LYS A 192 -6.28 12.70 33.67
CA LYS A 192 -4.91 13.22 33.64
C LYS A 192 -4.17 12.86 34.92
N LEU A 193 -3.19 11.95 34.79
CA LEU A 193 -2.11 11.77 35.75
C LEU A 193 -1.36 13.09 36.01
N THR A 194 -0.65 13.17 37.14
CA THR A 194 0.22 14.29 37.54
C THR A 194 0.95 14.91 36.36
N ASP A 195 0.75 16.22 36.15
CA ASP A 195 1.37 16.96 35.06
C ASP A 195 2.87 16.69 34.95
N ASN A 196 3.34 16.45 33.73
CA ASN A 196 4.76 16.34 33.43
C ASN A 196 5.33 17.73 33.14
N ASP A 197 5.67 18.45 34.20
CA ASP A 197 6.26 19.80 34.12
C ASP A 197 7.49 19.84 33.21
N TYR A 198 8.27 18.76 33.16
CA TYR A 198 9.44 18.68 32.30
C TYR A 198 9.07 18.64 30.81
N LEU A 199 8.12 17.79 30.41
CA LEU A 199 7.63 17.77 29.03
C LEU A 199 6.98 19.11 28.65
N LEU A 200 6.19 19.70 29.56
CA LEU A 200 5.57 21.01 29.33
C LEU A 200 6.63 22.10 29.12
N ASP A 201 7.69 22.12 29.94
CA ASP A 201 8.82 23.04 29.77
C ASP A 201 9.52 22.84 28.41
N LEU A 202 9.74 21.59 28.00
CA LEU A 202 10.31 21.29 26.68
C LEU A 202 9.41 21.77 25.53
N ILE A 203 8.10 21.54 25.60
CA ILE A 203 7.13 22.01 24.59
C ILE A 203 7.13 23.54 24.50
N VAL A 204 7.12 24.22 25.66
CA VAL A 204 7.16 25.69 25.72
C VAL A 204 8.46 26.22 25.12
N LYS A 205 9.61 25.62 25.45
CA LYS A 205 10.92 25.97 24.88
C LYS A 205 10.98 25.72 23.38
N ALA A 206 10.43 24.61 22.91
CA ALA A 206 10.37 24.28 21.48
C ALA A 206 9.54 25.31 20.71
N HIS A 207 8.36 25.70 21.20
CA HIS A 207 7.54 26.75 20.59
C HIS A 207 8.21 28.13 20.56
N LYS A 208 9.07 28.42 21.55
CA LYS A 208 9.88 29.65 21.59
C LYS A 208 11.17 29.54 20.77
N ASN A 209 11.43 28.39 20.13
CA ASN A 209 12.67 28.07 19.43
C ASN A 209 13.92 28.16 20.32
N GLU A 210 13.78 27.89 21.62
CA GLU A 210 14.87 27.87 22.60
C GLU A 210 15.59 26.51 22.64
N ILE A 211 14.91 25.45 22.19
CA ILE A 211 15.48 24.13 21.96
C ILE A 211 15.19 23.67 20.53
N LYS A 212 15.98 22.71 20.06
CA LYS A 212 15.78 22.06 18.78
C LYS A 212 14.79 20.90 18.91
N CYS A 213 14.10 20.64 17.81
CA CYS A 213 13.29 19.46 17.58
C CYS A 213 13.88 18.67 16.42
N TYR A 214 13.77 17.35 16.49
CA TYR A 214 14.25 16.45 15.44
C TYR A 214 13.14 15.51 15.00
N LYS A 215 12.78 15.59 13.73
CA LYS A 215 11.92 14.57 13.10
C LYS A 215 12.80 13.39 12.72
N ALA A 216 12.48 12.19 13.20
CA ALA A 216 13.33 11.02 13.08
C ALA A 216 12.56 9.71 12.96
N GLU A 217 13.23 8.66 12.46
CA GLU A 217 12.82 7.28 12.63
C GLU A 217 13.56 6.69 13.85
N VAL A 218 12.81 6.15 14.82
CA VAL A 218 13.32 5.68 16.11
C VAL A 218 12.93 4.21 16.33
N PRO A 219 13.83 3.35 16.81
CA PRO A 219 13.47 1.99 17.18
C PRO A 219 12.44 1.98 18.32
N LEU A 220 11.33 1.25 18.16
CA LEU A 220 10.26 1.23 19.17
C LEU A 220 10.73 0.65 20.51
N ASN A 221 11.69 -0.29 20.48
CA ASN A 221 12.21 -0.98 21.67
C ASN A 221 13.00 -0.06 22.63
N ILE A 222 13.42 1.12 22.19
CA ILE A 222 14.07 2.13 23.04
C ILE A 222 13.10 3.23 23.49
N ILE A 223 11.82 3.16 23.11
CA ILE A 223 10.76 4.07 23.55
C ILE A 223 9.94 3.39 24.65
N LYS A 224 9.67 4.12 25.73
CA LYS A 224 8.85 3.66 26.86
C LYS A 224 7.73 4.66 27.18
N PRO A 225 6.52 4.18 27.50
CA PRO A 225 5.52 5.03 28.12
C PRO A 225 6.03 5.48 29.49
N ARG A 226 5.84 6.76 29.84
CA ARG A 226 6.19 7.27 31.18
C ARG A 226 5.37 6.54 32.25
N ASP A 227 4.06 6.39 32.01
CA ASP A 227 3.13 5.72 32.90
C ASP A 227 2.58 4.42 32.30
N ILE A 228 3.09 3.30 32.78
CA ILE A 228 2.63 1.97 32.37
C ILE A 228 1.19 1.70 32.85
N GLU A 229 0.78 2.23 33.99
CA GLU A 229 -0.58 2.05 34.52
C GLU A 229 -1.61 2.75 33.64
N TYR A 230 -1.30 3.97 33.19
CA TYR A 230 -2.13 4.67 32.22
C TYR A 230 -2.19 3.94 30.88
N ALA A 231 -1.03 3.47 30.37
CA ALA A 231 -1.00 2.66 29.16
C ALA A 231 -1.92 1.42 29.27
N LEU A 232 -2.02 0.83 30.46
CA LEU A 232 -2.89 -0.31 30.77
C LEU A 232 -4.37 0.08 30.91
N SER A 233 -4.71 1.28 31.37
CA SER A 233 -6.11 1.73 31.51
C SER A 233 -6.77 2.03 30.17
N ILE A 234 -6.01 2.42 29.14
CA ILE A 234 -6.55 2.80 27.82
C ILE A 234 -7.43 1.68 27.21
N PRO A 235 -8.69 1.93 26.80
CA PRO A 235 -9.55 0.90 26.22
C PRO A 235 -8.94 0.23 24.97
N LYS A 236 -9.23 -1.06 24.75
CA LYS A 236 -8.75 -1.80 23.57
C LYS A 236 -9.31 -1.22 22.28
N GLU A 237 -10.55 -0.77 22.33
CA GLU A 237 -11.32 -0.13 21.28
C GLU A 237 -10.64 1.16 20.84
N ARG A 238 -10.12 1.94 21.80
CA ARG A 238 -9.34 3.15 21.54
C ARG A 238 -8.05 2.82 20.80
N ILE A 239 -7.30 1.82 21.25
CA ILE A 239 -6.07 1.39 20.55
C ILE A 239 -6.39 0.87 19.14
N GLN A 240 -7.45 0.08 18.98
CA GLN A 240 -7.91 -0.41 17.69
C GLN A 240 -8.32 0.72 16.74
N SER A 241 -8.94 1.78 17.27
CA SER A 241 -9.25 2.99 16.51
C SER A 241 -7.97 3.63 15.95
N TYR A 242 -6.91 3.74 16.74
CA TYR A 242 -5.61 4.24 16.27
C TYR A 242 -4.94 3.30 15.25
N ILE A 243 -5.02 1.98 15.42
CA ILE A 243 -4.55 1.02 14.40
C ILE A 243 -5.28 1.27 13.07
N ASN A 244 -6.60 1.44 13.11
CA ASN A 244 -7.39 1.72 11.90
C ASN A 244 -7.01 3.08 11.28
N LYS A 245 -6.84 4.12 12.10
CA LYS A 245 -6.37 5.45 11.64
C LYS A 245 -4.99 5.35 10.98
N MET A 246 -4.04 4.59 11.55
CA MET A 246 -2.72 4.39 10.93
C MET A 246 -2.82 3.65 9.59
N CYS A 247 -3.70 2.65 9.48
CA CYS A 247 -3.95 1.96 8.21
C CYS A 247 -4.56 2.92 7.17
N ASP A 248 -5.51 3.75 7.57
CA ASP A 248 -6.24 4.65 6.67
C ASP A 248 -5.41 5.89 6.27
N PHE A 249 -4.66 6.48 7.21
CA PHE A 249 -3.93 7.74 7.03
C PHE A 249 -2.41 7.55 6.88
N GLY A 250 -1.88 6.34 7.06
CA GLY A 250 -0.43 6.10 7.08
C GLY A 250 0.27 6.67 8.33
N PHE A 251 1.59 6.48 8.40
CA PHE A 251 2.39 6.81 9.59
C PHE A 251 2.59 8.31 9.84
N SER A 252 2.35 9.17 8.84
CA SER A 252 2.50 10.63 8.96
C SER A 252 1.47 11.28 9.89
N PHE A 253 0.38 10.56 10.22
CA PHE A 253 -0.65 11.01 11.18
C PHE A 253 -0.29 10.64 12.63
N SER A 254 0.77 9.86 12.84
CA SER A 254 1.03 9.17 14.11
C SER A 254 2.47 9.31 14.57
N GLU A 255 3.07 10.49 14.42
CA GLU A 255 4.42 10.75 14.91
C GLU A 255 4.39 10.87 16.44
N LEU A 256 5.23 10.09 17.13
CA LEU A 256 5.32 10.17 18.60
C LEU A 256 6.10 11.42 19.01
N LEU A 257 5.58 12.20 19.95
CA LEU A 257 6.33 13.23 20.65
C LEU A 257 7.10 12.59 21.81
N ILE A 258 8.43 12.66 21.76
CA ILE A 258 9.31 11.99 22.72
C ILE A 258 10.45 12.88 23.20
N TYR A 259 11.04 12.54 24.35
CA TYR A 259 12.26 13.15 24.86
C TYR A 259 13.19 12.08 25.42
N GLU A 260 14.50 12.34 25.43
CA GLU A 260 15.48 11.42 26.02
C GLU A 260 15.47 11.57 27.55
N ASP A 261 15.34 10.45 28.26
CA ASP A 261 15.60 10.34 29.69
C ASP A 261 16.55 9.16 29.96
N GLY A 262 17.78 9.50 30.34
CA GLY A 262 18.86 8.52 30.46
C GLY A 262 19.24 7.90 29.11
N ASN A 263 18.96 6.60 28.95
CA ASN A 263 19.28 5.83 27.73
C ASN A 263 18.02 5.38 26.96
N VAL A 264 16.85 5.91 27.33
CA VAL A 264 15.57 5.59 26.70
C VAL A 264 14.89 6.86 26.24
N PHE A 265 13.99 6.73 25.28
CA PHE A 265 13.04 7.77 24.94
C PHE A 265 11.74 7.56 25.70
N ILE A 266 11.15 8.65 26.18
CA ILE A 266 9.89 8.63 26.91
C ILE A 266 8.79 9.23 26.03
N THR A 267 7.66 8.53 25.94
CA THR A 267 6.39 9.07 25.43
C THR A 267 5.43 9.25 26.60
N ASP A 268 4.77 10.40 26.66
CA ASP A 268 3.90 10.77 27.78
C ASP A 268 2.60 11.49 27.35
N ASP A 269 2.34 11.56 26.06
CA ASP A 269 1.11 12.14 25.50
C ASP A 269 0.49 11.14 24.51
N ASP A 270 1.33 10.53 23.67
CA ASP A 270 0.91 9.64 22.59
C ASP A 270 0.76 8.16 22.99
N TYR A 271 0.23 7.88 24.19
CA TYR A 271 0.06 6.50 24.68
C TYR A 271 -0.73 5.59 23.71
N PRO A 272 -1.92 5.99 23.19
CA PRO A 272 -2.66 5.14 22.24
C PRO A 272 -1.87 4.85 20.97
N VAL A 273 -1.10 5.83 20.48
CA VAL A 273 -0.27 5.72 19.27
C VAL A 273 0.87 4.74 19.50
N TYR A 274 1.59 4.87 20.62
CA TYR A 274 2.64 3.93 21.02
C TYR A 274 2.11 2.48 21.09
N LEU A 275 0.94 2.29 21.71
CA LEU A 275 0.31 0.98 21.84
C LEU A 275 -0.12 0.40 20.50
N ALA A 276 -0.60 1.23 19.57
CA ALA A 276 -0.93 0.82 18.21
C ALA A 276 0.32 0.35 17.45
N TYR A 277 1.42 1.09 17.51
CA TYR A 277 2.70 0.68 16.90
C TYR A 277 3.20 -0.66 17.46
N ALA A 278 3.14 -0.82 18.77
CA ALA A 278 3.54 -2.06 19.43
C ALA A 278 2.63 -3.24 19.02
N ALA A 279 1.31 -3.02 18.91
CA ALA A 279 0.36 -4.04 18.47
C ALA A 279 0.54 -4.43 16.99
N MET A 280 1.00 -3.50 16.15
CA MET A 280 1.29 -3.74 14.75
C MET A 280 2.70 -4.33 14.49
N ASP A 281 3.48 -4.58 15.55
CA ASP A 281 4.87 -5.08 15.47
C ASP A 281 5.79 -4.19 14.60
N ILE A 282 5.60 -2.87 14.70
CA ILE A 282 6.41 -1.89 13.97
C ILE A 282 7.73 -1.66 14.72
N SER A 283 8.85 -1.99 14.07
CA SER A 283 10.18 -1.90 14.67
C SER A 283 10.77 -0.48 14.66
N MET A 284 10.50 0.30 13.61
CA MET A 284 10.96 1.68 13.45
C MET A 284 9.74 2.59 13.32
N VAL A 285 9.62 3.57 14.19
CA VAL A 285 8.47 4.48 14.24
C VAL A 285 8.89 5.92 13.95
N PRO A 286 8.06 6.72 13.24
CA PRO A 286 8.30 8.14 13.12
C PRO A 286 8.06 8.82 14.48
N ALA A 287 8.96 9.72 14.85
CA ALA A 287 8.88 10.47 16.08
C ALA A 287 9.47 11.88 15.93
N VAL A 288 9.05 12.78 16.81
CA VAL A 288 9.62 14.10 17.01
C VAL A 288 10.30 14.11 18.38
N ILE A 289 11.62 14.23 18.38
CA ILE A 289 12.44 14.28 19.59
C ILE A 289 12.57 15.74 20.04
N LEU A 290 12.17 16.04 21.27
CA LEU A 290 12.33 17.33 21.92
C LEU A 290 13.70 17.43 22.61
N GLY A 291 14.52 18.36 22.15
CA GLY A 291 15.85 18.62 22.70
C GLY A 291 16.95 17.72 22.14
N GLU A 292 18.17 17.99 22.60
CA GLU A 292 19.36 17.20 22.24
C GLU A 292 19.27 15.79 22.83
N PHE A 293 19.80 14.80 22.11
CA PHE A 293 19.82 13.40 22.53
C PHE A 293 21.17 12.76 22.20
N LYS A 294 21.52 11.68 22.91
CA LYS A 294 22.81 10.97 22.76
C LYS A 294 22.69 9.64 22.02
N ASN A 295 21.48 9.11 21.90
CA ASN A 295 21.26 7.81 21.26
C ASN A 295 21.63 7.82 19.76
N THR A 296 22.47 6.87 19.34
CA THR A 296 22.96 6.77 17.96
C THR A 296 22.10 5.92 17.03
N ASP A 297 21.14 5.18 17.57
CA ASP A 297 20.26 4.28 16.79
C ASP A 297 19.07 5.03 16.15
N VAL A 298 19.10 6.37 16.20
CA VAL A 298 18.10 7.28 15.66
C VAL A 298 18.50 7.75 14.26
N LYS A 299 17.57 7.64 13.30
CA LYS A 299 17.75 8.20 11.95
C LYS A 299 17.04 9.54 11.85
N VAL A 300 17.79 10.62 11.97
CA VAL A 300 17.27 11.99 11.83
C VAL A 300 16.90 12.28 10.37
N LEU A 301 15.67 12.74 10.15
CA LEU A 301 15.14 13.13 8.84
C LEU A 301 15.22 14.65 8.63
N SER A 302 14.91 15.43 9.67
CA SER A 302 15.03 16.88 9.65
C SER A 302 15.19 17.48 11.06
N GLU A 303 15.83 18.64 11.13
CA GLU A 303 16.03 19.45 12.34
C GLU A 303 15.27 20.78 12.19
N GLY A 304 14.70 21.28 13.28
CA GLY A 304 13.92 22.51 13.32
C GLY A 304 13.56 22.91 14.76
N GLY A 305 12.50 23.70 14.90
CA GLY A 305 11.93 24.10 16.19
C GLY A 305 10.54 23.52 16.43
N GLY A 306 9.70 24.28 17.12
CA GLY A 306 8.33 23.86 17.47
C GLY A 306 7.43 23.57 16.26
N GLU A 307 7.78 24.03 15.06
CA GLU A 307 7.05 23.74 13.82
C GLU A 307 7.12 22.27 13.39
N LEU A 308 8.05 21.48 13.95
CA LEU A 308 8.14 20.05 13.70
C LEU A 308 7.23 19.22 14.60
N MET A 309 6.66 19.80 15.67
CA MET A 309 5.82 19.05 16.60
C MET A 309 4.55 18.54 15.92
N PRO A 310 4.08 17.32 16.28
CA PRO A 310 2.85 16.78 15.72
C PRO A 310 1.65 17.67 16.10
N PRO A 311 0.60 17.70 15.27
CA PRO A 311 -0.62 18.44 15.60
C PRO A 311 -1.31 17.85 16.83
N ILE A 312 -2.02 18.70 17.58
CA ILE A 312 -2.85 18.25 18.71
C ILE A 312 -4.00 17.39 18.19
N GLY A 313 -4.09 16.15 18.65
CA GLY A 313 -5.22 15.26 18.40
C GLY A 313 -6.43 15.64 19.26
N VAL A 314 -7.61 15.70 18.65
CA VAL A 314 -8.88 15.86 19.37
C VAL A 314 -9.76 14.67 19.02
N GLU A 315 -10.31 14.00 20.04
CA GLU A 315 -11.16 12.81 19.87
C GLU A 315 -12.55 13.05 20.49
N GLU A 316 -13.56 12.35 19.99
CA GLU A 316 -14.86 12.23 20.66
C GLU A 316 -14.76 11.16 21.76
N ILE A 317 -15.25 11.45 22.97
CA ILE A 317 -15.06 10.61 24.16
C ILE A 317 -16.10 9.46 24.18
N GLU A 318 -15.63 8.21 24.28
CA GLU A 318 -16.41 7.02 24.65
C GLU A 318 -15.68 6.25 25.77
N ASP A 319 -16.41 5.85 26.82
CA ASP A 319 -15.87 5.54 28.14
C ASP A 319 -15.91 4.02 28.45
N SER A 320 -14.80 3.39 28.86
CA SER A 320 -14.81 2.02 29.39
C SER A 320 -13.51 1.60 30.13
N GLY A 321 -13.59 1.39 31.45
CA GLY A 321 -12.46 0.98 32.29
C GLY A 321 -12.56 -0.46 32.86
N ILE A 322 -11.43 -1.18 32.91
CA ILE A 322 -11.24 -2.43 33.69
C ILE A 322 -9.79 -2.54 34.18
N PRO A 323 -9.50 -2.97 35.43
CA PRO A 323 -8.12 -3.12 35.95
C PRO A 323 -7.54 -4.54 35.80
N ILE A 324 -6.20 -4.65 35.64
CA ILE A 324 -5.45 -5.91 35.45
C ILE A 324 -4.25 -6.04 36.41
N LYS A 325 -3.92 -7.29 36.74
CA LYS A 325 -2.76 -7.79 37.50
C LYS A 325 -1.42 -7.62 36.76
N THR A 326 -0.30 -7.67 37.50
CA THR A 326 1.13 -7.63 37.06
C THR A 326 1.45 -6.90 35.73
N LYS A 327 2.02 -5.69 35.91
CA LYS A 327 2.02 -4.55 34.97
C LYS A 327 2.62 -4.83 33.59
N GLU A 328 3.83 -5.38 33.52
CA GLU A 328 4.56 -5.57 32.26
C GLU A 328 4.10 -6.80 31.47
N GLN A 329 3.49 -7.78 32.15
CA GLN A 329 2.90 -8.94 31.50
C GLN A 329 1.52 -8.58 30.93
N ALA A 330 0.70 -7.87 31.71
CA ALA A 330 -0.61 -7.39 31.25
C ALA A 330 -0.51 -6.48 30.03
N LEU A 331 0.53 -5.63 29.97
CA LEU A 331 0.71 -4.75 28.82
C LEU A 331 1.03 -5.56 27.56
N ARG A 332 1.93 -6.56 27.69
CA ARG A 332 2.26 -7.49 26.60
C ARG A 332 1.07 -8.32 26.15
N GLU A 333 0.25 -8.82 27.08
CA GLU A 333 -0.97 -9.57 26.76
C GLU A 333 -2.02 -8.69 26.07
N LYS A 334 -2.19 -7.46 26.53
CA LYS A 334 -3.10 -6.46 25.92
C LYS A 334 -2.68 -6.15 24.48
N ILE A 335 -1.40 -5.83 24.28
CA ILE A 335 -0.80 -5.60 22.95
C ILE A 335 -0.98 -6.84 22.07
N SER A 336 -0.63 -8.03 22.57
CA SER A 336 -0.76 -9.29 21.83
C SER A 336 -2.20 -9.61 21.43
N SER A 337 -3.19 -9.23 22.25
CA SER A 337 -4.61 -9.41 21.92
C SER A 337 -5.12 -8.47 20.83
N LEU A 338 -4.42 -7.36 20.61
CA LEU A 338 -4.73 -6.33 19.62
C LEU A 338 -3.95 -6.52 18.32
N CYS A 339 -2.90 -7.35 18.31
CA CYS A 339 -2.20 -7.73 17.09
C CYS A 339 -3.23 -8.22 16.08
N PRO A 340 -3.45 -7.51 14.95
CA PRO A 340 -4.36 -8.00 13.93
C PRO A 340 -3.83 -9.34 13.46
N LYS A 341 -4.55 -10.42 13.78
CA LYS A 341 -4.26 -11.75 13.22
C LYS A 341 -4.64 -11.71 11.75
N ILE A 342 -3.78 -11.10 10.94
CA ILE A 342 -3.91 -11.12 9.49
C ILE A 342 -3.80 -12.60 9.11
N SER A 343 -4.92 -13.17 8.69
CA SER A 343 -4.97 -14.56 8.25
C SER A 343 -3.96 -14.77 7.13
N ASP A 344 -3.42 -15.99 7.00
CA ASP A 344 -2.51 -16.28 5.90
C ASP A 344 -3.18 -16.10 4.52
N SER A 345 -4.52 -16.23 4.45
CA SER A 345 -5.31 -15.85 3.27
C SER A 345 -5.17 -14.36 2.95
N THR A 346 -5.38 -13.48 3.94
CA THR A 346 -5.29 -12.03 3.76
C THR A 346 -3.87 -11.59 3.39
N LYS A 347 -2.83 -12.23 3.96
CA LYS A 347 -1.43 -11.97 3.52
C LYS A 347 -1.23 -12.33 2.05
N LEU A 348 -1.80 -13.45 1.61
CA LEU A 348 -1.68 -13.91 0.23
C LEU A 348 -2.48 -13.04 -0.74
N GLU A 349 -3.65 -12.56 -0.33
CA GLU A 349 -4.47 -11.56 -1.05
C GLU A 349 -3.69 -10.25 -1.26
N ASN A 350 -3.08 -9.72 -0.20
CA ASN A 350 -2.26 -8.51 -0.29
C ASN A 350 -1.08 -8.69 -1.25
N ARG A 351 -0.43 -9.87 -1.23
CA ARG A 351 0.62 -10.23 -2.18
C ARG A 351 0.10 -10.31 -3.61
N PHE A 352 -1.11 -10.85 -3.81
CA PHE A 352 -1.76 -10.92 -5.12
C PHE A 352 -2.01 -9.52 -5.68
N VAL A 353 -2.61 -8.63 -4.88
CA VAL A 353 -2.87 -7.24 -5.28
C VAL A 353 -1.57 -6.50 -5.60
N HIS A 354 -0.54 -6.65 -4.75
CA HIS A 354 0.76 -6.03 -5.02
C HIS A 354 1.40 -6.56 -6.31
N PHE A 355 1.30 -7.87 -6.58
CA PHE A 355 1.83 -8.46 -7.80
C PHE A 355 1.09 -7.95 -9.04
N CYS A 356 -0.24 -7.86 -9.00
CA CYS A 356 -1.06 -7.25 -10.04
C CYS A 356 -0.61 -5.82 -10.36
N ARG A 357 -0.35 -4.99 -9.33
CA ARG A 357 0.18 -3.62 -9.49
C ARG A 357 1.55 -3.62 -10.17
N LEU A 358 2.48 -4.49 -9.73
CA LEU A 358 3.81 -4.62 -10.35
C LEU A 358 3.72 -4.96 -11.84
N ILE A 359 2.90 -5.95 -12.21
CA ILE A 359 2.76 -6.38 -13.62
C ILE A 359 1.75 -5.54 -14.43
N GLY A 360 1.11 -4.57 -13.79
CA GLY A 360 0.24 -3.57 -14.43
C GLY A 360 1.01 -2.34 -14.90
N SER A 361 2.14 -2.04 -14.26
CA SER A 361 2.97 -0.88 -14.59
C SER A 361 4.03 -1.20 -15.63
N ARG A 362 3.98 -0.52 -16.78
CA ARG A 362 4.98 -0.66 -17.87
C ARG A 362 6.39 -0.24 -17.46
N SER A 363 6.54 0.54 -16.38
CA SER A 363 7.85 1.00 -15.89
C SER A 363 8.53 -0.01 -14.97
N THR A 364 7.81 -1.05 -14.53
CA THR A 364 8.35 -2.09 -13.65
C THR A 364 9.50 -2.81 -14.34
N LYS A 365 10.66 -2.78 -13.70
CA LYS A 365 11.86 -3.46 -14.18
C LYS A 365 11.80 -4.94 -13.82
N GLU A 366 12.48 -5.75 -14.62
CA GLU A 366 12.66 -7.19 -14.38
C GLU A 366 13.27 -7.48 -13.00
N LYS A 367 14.23 -6.66 -12.55
CA LYS A 367 14.81 -6.74 -11.22
C LYS A 367 13.76 -6.64 -10.10
N GLU A 368 12.76 -5.77 -10.25
CA GLU A 368 11.68 -5.61 -9.26
C GLU A 368 10.79 -6.86 -9.21
N LEU A 369 10.52 -7.48 -10.37
CA LEU A 369 9.80 -8.75 -10.47
C LEU A 369 10.59 -9.90 -9.84
N HIS A 370 11.90 -9.94 -10.09
CA HIS A 370 12.80 -10.92 -9.49
C HIS A 370 12.85 -10.79 -7.96
N GLU A 371 13.04 -9.58 -7.42
CA GLU A 371 13.03 -9.34 -5.97
C GLU A 371 11.70 -9.74 -5.33
N PHE A 372 10.58 -9.43 -5.99
CA PHE A 372 9.25 -9.82 -5.52
C PHE A 372 9.06 -11.34 -5.50
N LEU A 373 9.38 -12.04 -6.58
CA LEU A 373 9.25 -13.49 -6.67
C LEU A 373 10.21 -14.21 -5.71
N ASN A 374 11.43 -13.69 -5.53
CA ASN A 374 12.41 -14.25 -4.60
C ASN A 374 11.90 -14.22 -3.14
N LYS A 375 11.17 -13.16 -2.76
CA LYS A 375 10.53 -13.03 -1.45
C LYS A 375 9.23 -13.83 -1.32
N ASN A 376 8.68 -14.34 -2.42
CA ASN A 376 7.39 -15.02 -2.49
C ASN A 376 7.45 -16.33 -3.31
N PRO A 377 8.31 -17.30 -2.92
CA PRO A 377 8.52 -18.55 -3.66
C PRO A 377 7.22 -19.33 -3.94
N GLN A 378 6.24 -19.23 -3.04
CA GLN A 378 4.96 -19.93 -3.14
C GLN A 378 4.16 -19.59 -4.40
N ILE A 379 4.48 -18.48 -5.07
CA ILE A 379 3.87 -18.04 -6.34
C ILE A 379 4.37 -18.90 -7.51
N LEU A 380 5.66 -19.26 -7.50
CA LEU A 380 6.28 -20.10 -8.52
C LEU A 380 6.01 -21.58 -8.23
N ASP A 381 6.06 -21.99 -6.97
CA ASP A 381 5.82 -23.37 -6.54
C ASP A 381 5.03 -23.43 -5.23
N SER A 382 3.83 -24.01 -5.28
CA SER A 382 2.96 -24.19 -4.12
C SER A 382 3.38 -25.34 -3.20
N HIS A 383 4.38 -26.14 -3.56
CA HIS A 383 4.80 -27.34 -2.84
C HIS A 383 5.91 -27.08 -1.80
N MET A 384 6.19 -25.81 -1.49
CA MET A 384 7.24 -25.39 -0.54
C MET A 384 8.64 -25.93 -0.89
N ALA A 385 8.94 -26.07 -2.19
CA ALA A 385 10.28 -26.40 -2.64
C ALA A 385 11.32 -25.34 -2.19
N SER A 386 12.57 -25.76 -2.01
CA SER A 386 13.65 -24.79 -1.74
C SER A 386 13.90 -23.95 -2.99
N MET A 387 13.97 -22.63 -2.84
CA MET A 387 14.26 -21.72 -3.95
C MET A 387 15.57 -20.98 -3.70
N PHE A 388 16.38 -20.86 -4.75
CA PHE A 388 17.68 -20.19 -4.75
C PHE A 388 17.70 -19.13 -5.84
N SER A 389 18.26 -17.96 -5.54
CA SER A 389 18.34 -16.83 -6.48
C SER A 389 19.78 -16.64 -6.98
N GLU A 390 19.91 -16.18 -8.23
CA GLU A 390 21.16 -15.83 -8.89
C GLU A 390 22.22 -16.95 -8.87
N VAL A 391 21.79 -18.18 -9.14
CA VAL A 391 22.62 -19.38 -9.04
C VAL A 391 23.60 -19.46 -10.22
N ARG A 392 24.90 -19.56 -9.92
CA ARG A 392 25.93 -19.79 -10.95
C ARG A 392 25.87 -21.22 -11.48
N ILE A 393 25.87 -21.36 -12.80
CA ILE A 393 25.86 -22.65 -13.51
C ILE A 393 26.85 -22.54 -14.66
N GLY A 394 28.05 -23.10 -14.48
CA GLY A 394 29.12 -22.99 -15.45
C GLY A 394 29.54 -21.53 -15.65
N ARG A 395 29.36 -21.00 -16.86
CA ARG A 395 29.62 -19.57 -17.18
C ARG A 395 28.39 -18.67 -17.02
N TYR A 396 27.23 -19.24 -16.69
CA TYR A 396 25.96 -18.53 -16.62
C TYR A 396 25.54 -18.26 -15.18
N ARG A 397 24.51 -17.42 -15.04
CA ARG A 397 23.80 -17.14 -13.80
C ARG A 397 22.31 -17.28 -14.10
N ALA A 398 21.66 -18.26 -13.47
CA ALA A 398 20.21 -18.42 -13.54
C ALA A 398 19.54 -17.49 -12.54
N ASP A 399 18.40 -16.89 -12.91
CA ASP A 399 17.69 -15.96 -12.02
C ASP A 399 17.17 -16.67 -10.78
N LEU A 400 16.43 -17.77 -10.97
CA LEU A 400 15.92 -18.59 -9.87
C LEU A 400 16.09 -20.08 -10.18
N VAL A 401 16.30 -20.87 -9.12
CA VAL A 401 16.33 -22.34 -9.18
C VAL A 401 15.43 -22.88 -8.08
N ILE A 402 14.44 -23.67 -8.47
CA ILE A 402 13.52 -24.38 -7.57
C ILE A 402 14.03 -25.82 -7.43
N ARG A 403 14.19 -26.30 -6.21
CA ARG A 403 14.73 -27.63 -5.90
C ARG A 403 13.72 -28.48 -5.13
N TYR A 404 13.43 -29.63 -5.70
CA TYR A 404 12.55 -30.67 -5.19
C TYR A 404 13.43 -31.82 -4.66
N GLU A 405 13.35 -32.08 -3.35
CA GLU A 405 14.12 -33.12 -2.66
C GLU A 405 13.36 -34.46 -2.51
N GLN A 406 12.23 -34.59 -3.19
CA GLN A 406 11.48 -35.84 -3.28
C GLN A 406 12.29 -36.93 -4.00
N VAL A 407 11.75 -38.16 -4.01
CA VAL A 407 12.43 -39.36 -4.54
C VAL A 407 12.89 -39.19 -6.00
N ASP A 408 12.20 -38.38 -6.79
CA ASP A 408 12.51 -38.09 -8.19
C ASP A 408 13.58 -37.00 -8.41
N LYS A 409 14.09 -36.37 -7.34
CA LYS A 409 15.12 -35.31 -7.34
C LYS A 409 15.08 -34.42 -8.57
N LYS A 410 14.30 -33.35 -8.51
CA LYS A 410 14.09 -32.43 -9.63
C LYS A 410 14.59 -31.04 -9.32
N VAL A 411 15.10 -30.35 -10.35
CA VAL A 411 15.30 -28.90 -10.29
C VAL A 411 14.58 -28.23 -11.44
N VAL A 412 14.03 -27.04 -11.20
CA VAL A 412 13.46 -26.19 -12.24
C VAL A 412 14.26 -24.90 -12.27
N LEU A 413 14.89 -24.64 -13.40
CA LEU A 413 15.64 -23.42 -13.66
C LEU A 413 14.68 -22.39 -14.25
N VAL A 414 14.69 -21.16 -13.74
CA VAL A 414 13.75 -20.12 -14.15
C VAL A 414 14.54 -18.94 -14.68
N GLU A 415 14.27 -18.57 -15.93
CA GLU A 415 14.65 -17.27 -16.52
C GLU A 415 13.45 -16.33 -16.44
N LEU A 416 13.67 -15.12 -15.94
CA LEU A 416 12.66 -14.08 -15.84
C LEU A 416 12.87 -13.04 -16.93
N GLU A 417 11.79 -12.71 -17.63
CA GLU A 417 11.76 -11.64 -18.62
C GLU A 417 10.67 -10.64 -18.26
N ARG A 418 10.60 -9.49 -18.94
CA ARG A 418 9.63 -8.46 -18.55
C ARG A 418 8.19 -8.92 -18.81
N HIS A 419 7.30 -8.58 -17.89
CA HIS A 419 5.85 -8.77 -18.07
C HIS A 419 5.31 -8.03 -19.32
N SER A 420 5.96 -6.94 -19.74
CA SER A 420 5.56 -6.15 -20.90
C SER A 420 6.04 -6.71 -22.25
N ASP A 421 6.88 -7.75 -22.23
CA ASP A 421 7.41 -8.33 -23.46
C ASP A 421 6.36 -9.16 -24.19
N LYS A 422 6.31 -8.97 -25.52
CA LYS A 422 5.41 -9.74 -26.38
C LYS A 422 5.98 -11.13 -26.63
N ILE A 423 5.14 -12.15 -26.52
CA ILE A 423 5.54 -13.54 -26.82
C ILE A 423 5.52 -13.79 -28.33
N PHE A 424 4.50 -13.27 -29.03
CA PHE A 424 4.28 -13.49 -30.44
C PHE A 424 4.45 -12.23 -31.31
N THR A 425 4.78 -12.45 -32.58
CA THR A 425 4.64 -11.44 -33.65
C THR A 425 3.16 -11.29 -34.02
N LYS A 426 2.84 -10.28 -34.85
CA LYS A 426 1.48 -10.15 -35.42
C LYS A 426 1.06 -11.33 -36.30
N SER A 427 2.03 -12.13 -36.77
CA SER A 427 1.83 -13.32 -37.59
C SER A 427 1.85 -14.63 -36.79
N ASN A 428 1.59 -14.57 -35.47
CA ASN A 428 1.56 -15.71 -34.56
C ASN A 428 2.85 -16.56 -34.52
N ARG A 429 4.01 -15.94 -34.78
CA ARG A 429 5.32 -16.58 -34.63
C ARG A 429 5.96 -16.17 -33.30
N ILE A 430 6.67 -17.10 -32.66
CA ILE A 430 7.43 -16.82 -31.43
C ILE A 430 8.50 -15.76 -31.73
N ARG A 431 8.61 -14.77 -30.84
CA ARG A 431 9.62 -13.71 -30.96
C ARG A 431 11.00 -14.22 -30.61
N LYS A 432 12.00 -13.65 -31.29
CA LYS A 432 13.43 -13.91 -31.05
C LYS A 432 13.81 -13.83 -29.57
N LYS A 433 13.22 -12.90 -28.81
CA LYS A 433 13.46 -12.74 -27.38
C LYS A 433 13.09 -14.00 -26.57
N VAL A 434 11.89 -14.54 -26.81
CA VAL A 434 11.43 -15.80 -26.19
C VAL A 434 12.36 -16.95 -26.56
N THR A 435 12.78 -17.04 -27.82
CA THR A 435 13.73 -18.07 -28.28
C THR A 435 15.08 -17.97 -27.57
N HIS A 436 15.60 -16.76 -27.35
CA HIS A 436 16.84 -16.55 -26.60
C HIS A 436 16.72 -16.97 -25.13
N ALA A 437 15.66 -16.53 -24.45
CA ALA A 437 15.41 -16.94 -23.07
C ALA A 437 15.28 -18.46 -22.93
N SER A 438 14.56 -19.13 -23.84
CA SER A 438 14.48 -20.59 -23.85
C SER A 438 15.84 -21.25 -24.07
N GLN A 439 16.66 -20.72 -24.99
CA GLN A 439 18.00 -21.23 -25.25
C GLN A 439 18.92 -21.05 -24.03
N GLN A 440 18.85 -19.92 -23.32
CA GLN A 440 19.61 -19.70 -22.09
C GLN A 440 19.31 -20.80 -21.06
N VAL A 441 18.02 -21.10 -20.84
CA VAL A 441 17.63 -22.17 -19.91
C VAL A 441 18.10 -23.54 -20.39
N GLU A 442 17.99 -23.85 -21.69
CA GLU A 442 18.51 -25.10 -22.26
C GLU A 442 20.03 -25.24 -22.10
N ASP A 443 20.77 -24.15 -22.26
CA ASP A 443 22.22 -24.12 -22.05
C ASP A 443 22.58 -24.43 -20.59
N TRP A 444 21.84 -23.87 -19.62
CA TRP A 444 22.04 -24.17 -18.21
C TRP A 444 21.74 -25.64 -17.87
N ILE A 445 20.67 -26.19 -18.45
CA ILE A 445 20.30 -27.60 -18.33
C ILE A 445 21.44 -28.49 -18.82
N ASN A 446 22.07 -28.13 -19.94
CA ASN A 446 23.19 -28.87 -20.52
C ASN A 446 24.45 -28.78 -19.65
N GLU A 447 24.77 -27.60 -19.12
CA GLU A 447 25.87 -27.39 -18.18
C GLU A 447 25.75 -28.26 -16.92
N ILE A 448 24.56 -28.33 -16.32
CA ILE A 448 24.29 -29.21 -15.16
C ILE A 448 24.52 -30.68 -15.53
N ARG A 449 24.07 -31.11 -16.71
CA ARG A 449 24.23 -32.51 -17.16
C ARG A 449 25.69 -32.88 -17.42
N LEU A 450 26.48 -31.93 -17.90
CA LEU A 450 27.91 -32.11 -18.13
C LEU A 450 28.75 -32.08 -16.84
N GLY A 451 28.15 -31.72 -15.70
CA GLY A 451 28.80 -31.72 -14.40
C GLY A 451 29.88 -30.65 -14.26
N THR A 452 29.60 -29.42 -14.70
CA THR A 452 30.61 -28.35 -14.68
C THR A 452 31.04 -27.91 -13.28
N ASN A 453 32.33 -27.58 -13.15
CA ASN A 453 33.00 -27.29 -11.87
C ASN A 453 32.53 -25.99 -11.17
N ASN A 454 31.71 -25.17 -11.84
CA ASN A 454 31.24 -23.87 -11.33
C ASN A 454 29.72 -23.85 -11.11
N ALA A 455 29.18 -24.95 -10.58
CA ALA A 455 27.84 -25.05 -10.04
C ALA A 455 27.90 -25.37 -8.54
N PRO A 456 26.90 -24.99 -7.71
CA PRO A 456 26.84 -25.42 -6.33
C PRO A 456 26.93 -26.95 -6.20
N LYS A 457 27.61 -27.46 -5.18
CA LYS A 457 27.76 -28.92 -4.97
C LYS A 457 26.44 -29.67 -4.89
N TRP A 458 25.38 -29.00 -4.43
CA TRP A 458 24.03 -29.57 -4.40
C TRP A 458 23.41 -29.68 -5.79
N LEU A 459 23.82 -28.86 -6.77
CA LEU A 459 23.31 -28.84 -8.14
C LEU A 459 24.23 -29.67 -9.06
N THR A 460 24.39 -30.95 -8.74
CA THR A 460 25.19 -31.91 -9.52
C THR A 460 24.30 -32.87 -10.31
N ASN A 461 24.89 -33.76 -11.13
CA ASN A 461 24.23 -34.71 -12.06
C ASN A 461 23.17 -35.66 -11.45
N GLN A 462 22.83 -35.48 -10.17
CA GLN A 462 21.82 -36.24 -9.43
C GLN A 462 20.40 -35.69 -9.61
N TYR A 463 20.24 -34.46 -10.09
CA TYR A 463 18.92 -33.86 -10.32
C TYR A 463 18.50 -33.97 -11.78
N ASN A 464 17.20 -34.10 -12.03
CA ASN A 464 16.62 -33.95 -13.36
C ASN A 464 16.25 -32.46 -13.60
N PRO A 465 17.00 -31.72 -14.43
CA PRO A 465 16.75 -30.29 -14.61
C PRO A 465 15.68 -30.00 -15.65
N GLU A 466 14.61 -29.31 -15.28
CA GLU A 466 13.62 -28.70 -16.18
C GLU A 466 13.76 -27.18 -16.20
N GLY A 467 13.02 -26.50 -17.08
CA GLY A 467 13.13 -25.06 -17.26
C GLY A 467 11.80 -24.34 -17.35
N PHE A 468 11.74 -23.12 -16.81
CA PHE A 468 10.70 -22.13 -17.07
C PHE A 468 11.31 -20.85 -17.65
N VAL A 469 10.63 -20.29 -18.63
CA VAL A 469 10.79 -18.89 -19.04
C VAL A 469 9.52 -18.16 -18.63
N VAL A 470 9.61 -17.22 -17.69
CA VAL A 470 8.47 -16.40 -17.26
C VAL A 470 8.49 -15.09 -18.02
N ILE A 471 7.54 -14.90 -18.94
CA ILE A 471 7.54 -13.75 -19.85
C ILE A 471 6.13 -13.34 -20.24
N GLY A 472 5.91 -12.03 -20.38
CA GLY A 472 4.67 -11.51 -20.95
C GLY A 472 3.42 -11.79 -20.12
N ARG A 473 2.27 -11.40 -20.67
CA ARG A 473 0.96 -11.55 -20.03
C ARG A 473 0.00 -12.29 -20.95
N SER A 474 -0.75 -13.26 -20.41
CA SER A 474 -1.72 -14.05 -21.18
C SER A 474 -2.93 -13.21 -21.58
N LYS A 475 -3.25 -12.13 -20.85
CA LYS A 475 -4.29 -11.16 -21.24
C LYS A 475 -3.97 -10.41 -22.53
N ASP A 476 -2.69 -10.35 -22.90
CA ASP A 476 -2.22 -9.70 -24.14
C ASP A 476 -2.15 -10.69 -25.33
N LEU A 477 -2.56 -11.95 -25.13
CA LEU A 477 -2.58 -12.99 -26.14
C LEU A 477 -3.99 -13.20 -26.69
N SER A 478 -4.11 -13.42 -28.00
CA SER A 478 -5.35 -13.95 -28.59
C SER A 478 -5.56 -15.42 -28.22
N GLU A 479 -6.79 -15.92 -28.35
CA GLU A 479 -7.09 -17.34 -28.10
C GLU A 479 -6.24 -18.27 -28.97
N ASP A 480 -6.04 -17.96 -30.25
CA ASP A 480 -5.12 -18.70 -31.13
C ASP A 480 -3.69 -18.74 -30.57
N GLN A 481 -3.18 -17.62 -30.04
CA GLN A 481 -1.84 -17.55 -29.46
C GLN A 481 -1.74 -18.35 -28.16
N LYS A 482 -2.79 -18.38 -27.34
CA LYS A 482 -2.87 -19.24 -26.14
C LYS A 482 -2.84 -20.71 -26.53
N GLN A 483 -3.58 -21.12 -27.56
CA GLN A 483 -3.55 -22.50 -28.07
C GLN A 483 -2.15 -22.88 -28.60
N ILE A 484 -1.52 -22.00 -29.38
CA ILE A 484 -0.14 -22.22 -29.85
C ILE A 484 0.81 -22.37 -28.66
N LEU A 485 0.74 -21.49 -27.67
CA LEU A 485 1.59 -21.54 -26.47
C LEU A 485 1.38 -22.84 -25.69
N PHE A 486 0.13 -23.27 -25.53
CA PHE A 486 -0.21 -24.56 -24.93
C PHE A 486 0.45 -25.71 -25.69
N SER A 487 0.24 -25.80 -27.01
CA SER A 487 0.84 -26.87 -27.84
C SER A 487 2.37 -26.88 -27.78
N LEU A 488 3.01 -25.71 -27.72
CA LEU A 488 4.47 -25.62 -27.55
C LEU A 488 4.93 -26.18 -26.21
N ASN A 489 4.17 -25.98 -25.13
CA ASN A 489 4.54 -26.39 -23.79
C ASN A 489 4.31 -27.89 -23.50
N VAL A 490 3.48 -28.60 -24.29
CA VAL A 490 3.15 -30.02 -24.02
C VAL A 490 4.39 -30.92 -23.98
N ASN A 491 5.33 -30.75 -24.91
CA ASN A 491 6.47 -31.66 -25.08
C ASN A 491 7.84 -31.00 -24.84
N ARG A 492 7.86 -29.77 -24.30
CA ARG A 492 9.11 -29.05 -24.06
C ARG A 492 9.60 -29.24 -22.63
N LYS A 493 10.90 -29.45 -22.51
CA LYS A 493 11.62 -29.47 -21.23
C LYS A 493 11.70 -28.07 -20.60
N VAL A 494 11.73 -27.03 -21.44
CA VAL A 494 11.64 -25.63 -21.05
C VAL A 494 10.25 -25.11 -21.41
N LYS A 495 9.42 -24.84 -20.40
CA LYS A 495 8.07 -24.29 -20.58
C LYS A 495 8.10 -22.78 -20.56
N ILE A 496 7.27 -22.16 -21.39
CA ILE A 496 7.04 -20.72 -21.40
C ILE A 496 5.79 -20.44 -20.58
N ILE A 497 5.91 -19.62 -19.55
CA ILE A 497 4.85 -19.30 -18.60
C ILE A 497 4.66 -17.78 -18.60
N THR A 498 3.42 -17.32 -18.48
CA THR A 498 3.11 -15.90 -18.37
C THR A 498 3.00 -15.46 -16.90
N TYR A 499 3.12 -14.16 -16.65
CA TYR A 499 2.88 -13.62 -15.31
C TYR A 499 1.43 -13.84 -14.83
N ASP A 500 0.47 -13.95 -15.75
CA ASP A 500 -0.92 -14.27 -15.42
C ASP A 500 -1.08 -15.74 -14.99
N ASP A 501 -0.29 -16.68 -15.53
CA ASP A 501 -0.30 -18.07 -15.04
C ASP A 501 0.17 -18.17 -13.58
N LEU A 502 1.08 -17.28 -13.16
CA LEU A 502 1.51 -17.16 -11.77
C LEU A 502 0.39 -16.60 -10.88
N LEU A 503 -0.39 -15.63 -11.37
CA LEU A 503 -1.58 -15.14 -10.68
C LEU A 503 -2.64 -16.24 -10.50
N GLU A 504 -2.86 -17.07 -11.52
CA GLU A 504 -3.78 -18.21 -11.42
C GLU A 504 -3.32 -19.24 -10.37
N ARG A 505 -2.01 -19.47 -10.26
CA ARG A 505 -1.45 -20.32 -9.17
C ARG A 505 -1.73 -19.73 -7.80
N MET A 506 -1.57 -18.41 -7.64
CA MET A 506 -1.89 -17.73 -6.39
C MET A 506 -3.38 -17.84 -6.04
N LYS A 507 -4.28 -17.63 -7.01
CA LYS A 507 -5.73 -17.79 -6.80
C LYS A 507 -6.09 -19.20 -6.31
N ARG A 508 -5.49 -20.24 -6.91
CA ARG A 508 -5.69 -21.63 -6.47
C ARG A 508 -5.19 -21.84 -5.04
N LEU A 509 -4.01 -21.31 -4.72
CA LEU A 509 -3.46 -21.39 -3.36
C LEU A 509 -4.36 -20.68 -2.34
N MET A 510 -4.91 -19.52 -2.69
CA MET A 510 -5.88 -18.80 -1.87
C MET A 510 -7.15 -19.62 -1.63
N GLY A 511 -7.69 -20.28 -2.67
CA GLY A 511 -8.85 -21.17 -2.54
C GLY A 511 -8.57 -22.37 -1.63
N MET A 512 -7.37 -22.95 -1.72
CA MET A 512 -6.95 -24.05 -0.84
C MET A 512 -6.82 -23.61 0.63
N ILE A 513 -6.23 -22.45 0.89
CA ILE A 513 -6.07 -21.92 2.26
C ILE A 513 -7.42 -21.46 2.82
N GLY A 514 -8.26 -20.83 2.00
CA GLY A 514 -9.59 -20.35 2.39
C GLY A 514 -10.56 -21.48 2.73
N GLY A 515 -10.49 -22.62 2.04
CA GLY A 515 -11.32 -23.79 2.33
C GLY A 515 -10.86 -24.65 3.51
N LEU A 516 -9.70 -24.34 4.13
CA LEU A 516 -9.15 -25.04 5.29
C LEU A 516 -9.52 -24.38 6.64
N ASN A 517 -10.20 -23.23 6.62
CA ASN A 517 -10.61 -22.48 7.82
C ASN A 517 -12.09 -22.66 8.16
#